data_AF-A0A348WHP0-F1
#
_entry.id   AF-A0A348WHP0-F1
#
_cell.length_a   1.000
_cell.length_b   1.000
_cell.length_c   1.000
_cell.angle_alpha   90.00
_cell.angle_beta   90.00
_cell.angle_gamma   90.00
#
_symmetry.space_group_name_H-M   'P 1'
#
loop_
_entity.id
_entity.type
_entity.pdbx_description
1 polymer ?
#
loop_
_entity_poly.entity_id
_entity_poly.type
_entity_poly.pdbx_seq_one_letter_code
_entity_poly.pdbx_strand_id
1 'polypeptide(L)' 'MTETPLRIDIISDVMCPWCIIGYRQLQTALEATGTGHEIHWHPFELNP' A
#
# COMPACT_ATOMS: atom_id res chain seq x y z
N MET A 1 -11.28 21.57 8.61
CA MET A 1 -10.11 20.81 9.10
C MET A 1 -9.44 20.24 7.87
N THR A 2 -8.25 20.72 7.51
CA THR A 2 -7.48 20.11 6.43
C THR A 2 -6.94 18.79 6.95
N GLU A 3 -7.65 17.71 6.66
CA GLU A 3 -7.24 16.36 7.02
C GLU A 3 -6.06 16.00 6.12
N THR A 4 -4.85 16.06 6.67
CA THR A 4 -3.65 15.63 5.94
C THR A 4 -3.85 14.17 5.55
N PRO A 5 -3.77 13.82 4.25
CA PRO A 5 -3.99 12.45 3.81
C PRO A 5 -2.99 11.50 4.47
N LEU A 6 -3.46 10.31 4.84
CA LEU A 6 -2.62 9.26 5.38
C LEU A 6 -1.58 8.85 4.34
N ARG A 7 -0.30 9.07 4.64
CA ARG A 7 0.80 8.60 3.80
C ARG A 7 1.04 7.11 4.01
N ILE A 8 1.09 6.34 2.92
CA ILE A 8 1.33 4.90 2.93
C ILE A 8 2.49 4.59 1.98
N ASP A 9 3.63 4.21 2.55
CA ASP A 9 4.80 3.77 1.78
C ASP A 9 4.78 2.23 1.66
N ILE A 10 4.63 1.71 0.44
CA ILE A 10 4.58 0.28 0.14
C ILE A 10 5.91 -0.17 -0.44
N ILE A 11 6.56 -1.13 0.22
CA ILE A 11 7.76 -1.80 -0.27
C ILE A 11 7.30 -3.13 -0.90
N SER A 12 7.59 -3.34 -2.19
CA SER A 12 7.13 -4.54 -2.91
C SER A 12 8.15 -5.07 -3.90
N ASP A 13 8.14 -6.40 -4.04
CA ASP A 13 8.86 -7.15 -5.06
C ASP A 13 7.85 -7.85 -5.98
N VAL A 14 8.14 -7.91 -7.29
CA VAL A 14 7.34 -8.61 -8.30
C VAL A 14 7.26 -10.13 -8.08
N MET A 15 8.27 -10.70 -7.41
CA MET A 15 8.37 -12.13 -7.10
C MET A 15 7.61 -12.50 -5.82
N CYS A 16 7.19 -11.53 -5.01
CA CYS A 16 6.54 -11.80 -3.73
C CYS A 16 5.02 -12.03 -3.93
N PRO A 17 4.51 -13.28 -3.77
CA PRO A 17 3.08 -13.56 -3.92
C PRO A 17 2.24 -12.89 -2.83
N TRP A 18 2.83 -12.53 -1.70
CA TRP A 18 2.13 -11.90 -0.58
C TRP A 18 1.96 -10.39 -0.76
N CYS A 19 2.81 -9.72 -1.53
CA CYS A 19 2.70 -8.28 -1.77
C CYS A 19 1.35 -7.93 -2.42
N ILE A 20 0.89 -8.71 -3.40
CA ILE A 20 -0.41 -8.47 -4.04
C ILE A 20 -1.59 -8.78 -3.12
N ILE A 21 -1.48 -9.82 -2.29
CA ILE A 21 -2.51 -10.18 -1.31
C ILE A 21 -2.65 -9.05 -0.27
N GLY A 22 -1.52 -8.60 0.29
CA GLY A 22 -1.48 -7.50 1.25
C GLY A 22 -2.06 -6.21 0.68
N TYR A 23 -1.69 -5.85 -0.56
CA TYR A 23 -2.23 -4.66 -1.23
C TYR A 23 -3.76 -4.73 -1.41
N ARG A 24 -4.32 -5.87 -1.80
CA ARG A 24 -5.78 -6.03 -1.94
C ARG A 24 -6.52 -5.88 -0.60
N GLN A 25 -5.97 -6.44 0.47
CA GLN A 25 -6.54 -6.30 1.81
C GLN A 25 -6.48 -4.84 2.28
N LEU A 26 -5.36 -4.14 2.02
CA LEU A 26 -5.22 -2.72 2.30
C LEU A 26 -6.26 -1.88 1.53
N GLN A 27 -6.41 -2.14 0.23
CA GLN A 27 -7.38 -1.41 -0.61
C GLN A 27 -8.81 -1.59 -0.07
N THR A 28 -9.19 -2.81 0.29
CA THR A 28 -10.51 -3.11 0.89
C THR A 28 -10.73 -2.33 2.19
N ALA A 29 -9.71 -2.24 3.05
CA ALA A 29 -9.80 -1.48 4.29
C ALA A 29 -9.96 0.03 4.04
N LEU A 30 -9.19 0.60 3.10
CA LEU A 30 -9.25 2.03 2.77
C LEU A 30 -10.59 2.43 2.15
N GLU A 31 -11.16 1.56 1.31
CA GLU A 31 -12.50 1.74 0.75
C GLU A 31 -13.58 1.68 1.85
N ALA A 32 -13.46 0.76 2.81
CA ALA A 32 -14.40 0.61 3.91
C ALA A 32 -14.36 1.78 4.90
N THR A 33 -13.19 2.38 5.11
CA THR A 33 -13.02 3.50 6.05
C THR A 33 -13.18 4.87 5.40
N GLY A 34 -13.13 4.96 4.06
CA GLY A 34 -13.15 6.24 3.34
C GLY A 34 -11.96 7.14 3.69
N THR A 35 -10.85 6.54 4.13
CA THR A 35 -9.67 7.29 4.59
C THR A 35 -9.00 7.98 3.41
N GLY A 36 -8.86 9.31 3.47
CA GLY A 36 -8.03 10.06 2.52
C GLY A 36 -6.57 9.61 2.67
N HIS A 37 -5.96 9.12 1.59
CA HIS A 37 -4.64 8.52 1.64
C HIS A 37 -3.82 8.81 0.37
N GLU A 38 -2.50 8.75 0.51
CA GLU A 38 -1.52 8.85 -0.57
C GLU A 38 -0.58 7.65 -0.52
N ILE A 39 -0.57 6.85 -1.58
CA ILE A 39 0.27 5.66 -1.69
C ILE A 39 1.56 5.99 -2.46
N HIS A 40 2.69 5.62 -1.87
CA HIS A 40 4.02 5.72 -2.47
C HIS A 40 4.62 4.33 -2.61
N TRP A 41 5.16 4.02 -3.78
CA TRP A 41 5.73 2.71 -4.08
C TRP A 41 7.25 2.74 -4.04
N HIS A 42 7.84 1.77 -3.37
CA HIS A 42 9.28 1.55 -3.27
C HIS A 42 9.60 0.14 -3.78
N PRO A 43 10.32 0.01 -4.91
CA PRO A 43 10.74 -1.29 -5.40
C PRO A 43 11.75 -1.92 -4.45
N PHE A 44 11.66 -3.23 -4.25
CA PHE A 44 12.63 -4.01 -3.50
C PHE A 44 12.94 -5.30 -4.25
N GLU A 45 14.19 -5.74 -4.16
CA GLU A 45 14.69 -6.96 -4.79
C GLU A 45 15.06 -7.94 -3.67
N LEU A 46 14.18 -8.92 -3.43
CA LEU A 46 14.36 -10.00 -2.46
C LEU A 46 15.41 -11.00 -2.93
N ASN A 47 15.61 -11.13 -4.24
CA ASN A 47 16.47 -12.15 -4.83
C ASN A 47 17.35 -11.53 -5.94
N PRO A 48 18.62 -11.20 -5.63
CA PRO A 48 19.55 -10.62 -6.60
C PRO A 48 20.04 -11.62 -7.66
#